data_AF-A0A368EJ37-F1
#
_entry.id   AF-A0A368EJ37-F1
#
_cell.length_a   1.000
_cell.length_b   1.000
_cell.length_c   1.000
_cell.angle_alpha   90.00
_cell.angle_beta   90.00
_cell.angle_gamma   90.00
#
_symmetry.space_group_name_H-M   'P 1'
#
loop_
_entity.id
_entity.type
_entity.pdbx_description
1 polymer ?
#
loop_
_entity_poly.entity_id
_entity_poly.type
_entity_poly.pdbx_seq_one_letter_code
_entity_poly.pdbx_strand_id
1 'polypeptide(L)'
;MSGFIGALLEAWAELRHHKLRVLLSLIGIAVSVAALTAVVALGEYQRQAAAEQSDRYGGRVATISVSASATDGAPLDWDSFDEDVSGAAARFELSYVSRLAASVTLQVQTPEWVRPVTTMLVDPAYP
;
A
#
# COMPACT_ATOMS: atom_id res chain seq x y z
N MET A 1 30.38 42.51 -23.19
CA MET A 1 30.50 41.04 -23.28
C MET A 1 31.86 40.53 -22.82
N SER A 2 32.97 41.20 -23.19
CA SER A 2 34.34 40.88 -22.72
C SER A 2 34.50 40.90 -21.20
N GLY A 3 33.88 41.85 -20.50
CA GLY A 3 33.97 41.95 -19.03
C GLY A 3 33.39 40.75 -18.26
N PHE A 4 32.32 40.13 -18.76
CA PHE A 4 31.72 38.94 -18.14
C PHE A 4 32.61 37.71 -18.30
N ILE A 5 33.20 37.54 -19.48
CA ILE A 5 34.18 36.47 -19.76
C ILE A 5 35.42 36.66 -18.89
N GLY A 6 35.90 37.91 -18.74
CA GLY A 6 37.01 38.23 -17.84
C GLY A 6 36.72 37.84 -16.40
N ALA A 7 35.54 38.18 -15.86
CA ALA A 7 35.14 37.79 -14.51
C ALA A 7 35.06 36.27 -14.32
N LEU A 8 34.58 35.52 -15.32
CA LEU A 8 34.51 34.06 -15.26
C LEU A 8 35.90 33.41 -15.23
N LEU A 9 36.84 33.94 -16.03
CA LEU A 9 38.22 33.48 -16.08
C LEU A 9 38.97 33.78 -14.77
N GLU A 10 38.73 34.95 -14.17
CA GLU A 10 39.27 35.32 -12.87
C GLU A 10 38.77 34.35 -11.78
N ALA A 11 37.45 34.12 -11.73
CA ALA A 11 36.85 33.16 -10.80
C ALA A 11 37.38 31.72 -11.04
N TRP A 12 37.58 31.32 -12.30
CA TRP A 12 38.16 30.02 -12.63
C TRP A 12 39.61 29.88 -12.15
N ALA A 13 40.41 30.94 -12.28
CA ALA A 13 41.77 30.97 -11.77
C ALA A 13 41.80 30.84 -10.23
N GLU A 14 40.90 31.53 -9.55
CA GLU A 14 40.75 31.46 -8.09
C GLU A 14 40.34 30.05 -7.62
N LEU A 15 39.36 29.43 -8.28
CA LEU A 15 38.98 28.04 -8.05
C LEU A 15 40.15 27.08 -8.29
N ARG A 16 40.99 27.35 -9.30
CA ARG A 16 42.18 26.57 -9.63
C ARG A 16 43.30 26.72 -8.58
N HIS A 17 43.40 27.86 -7.93
CA HIS A 17 44.38 28.10 -6.88
C HIS A 17 43.98 27.41 -5.57
N HIS A 18 42.69 27.43 -5.24
CA HIS A 18 42.14 26.87 -4.00
C HIS A 18 41.45 25.50 -4.18
N LYS A 19 41.90 24.69 -5.16
CA LYS A 19 41.30 23.40 -5.54
C LYS A 19 40.98 22.48 -4.38
N LEU A 20 41.89 22.34 -3.41
CA LEU A 20 41.71 21.41 -2.29
C LEU A 20 40.49 21.78 -1.44
N ARG A 21 40.34 23.07 -1.11
CA ARG A 21 39.20 23.57 -0.32
C ARG A 21 37.90 23.45 -1.12
N VAL A 22 37.94 23.84 -2.40
CA VAL A 22 36.79 23.77 -3.30
C VAL A 22 36.31 22.33 -3.50
N LEU A 23 37.21 21.38 -3.71
CA LEU A 23 36.90 19.96 -3.85
C LEU A 23 36.25 19.41 -2.58
N LEU A 24 36.79 19.74 -1.40
CA LEU A 24 36.22 19.29 -0.13
C LEU A 24 34.79 19.81 0.06
N SER A 25 34.54 21.07 -0.27
CA SER A 25 33.19 21.66 -0.23
C SER A 25 32.25 21.03 -1.25
N LEU A 26 32.69 20.79 -2.49
CA LEU A 26 31.91 20.12 -3.53
C LEU A 26 31.50 18.70 -3.14
N ILE A 27 32.43 17.93 -2.57
CA ILE A 27 32.14 16.58 -2.07
C ILE A 27 31.13 16.65 -0.93
N GLY A 28 31.30 17.58 0.01
CA GLY A 28 30.34 17.79 1.09
C GLY A 28 28.92 18.04 0.56
N ILE A 29 28.78 18.96 -0.40
CA ILE A 29 27.50 19.27 -1.04
C ILE A 29 26.93 18.04 -1.77
N ALA A 30 27.75 17.32 -2.54
CA ALA A 30 27.32 16.13 -3.27
C ALA A 30 26.80 15.03 -2.33
N VAL A 31 27.51 14.78 -1.23
CA VAL A 31 27.09 13.81 -0.20
C VAL A 31 25.81 14.28 0.48
N SER A 32 25.68 15.57 0.82
CA SER A 32 24.46 16.11 1.41
C SER A 32 23.24 15.95 0.51
N VAL A 33 23.37 16.27 -0.79
CA VAL A 33 22.27 16.12 -1.76
C VAL A 33 21.92 14.65 -1.97
N ALA A 34 22.91 13.78 -2.07
CA ALA A 34 22.68 12.33 -2.18
C ALA A 34 21.96 11.76 -0.96
N ALA A 35 22.38 12.15 0.25
CA ALA A 35 21.73 11.74 1.49
C ALA A 35 20.28 12.24 1.57
N LEU A 36 20.03 13.52 1.27
CA LEU A 36 18.67 14.07 1.26
C LEU A 36 17.77 13.33 0.26
N THR A 37 18.28 13.08 -0.94
CA THR A 37 17.55 12.34 -1.98
C THR A 37 17.24 10.91 -1.54
N ALA A 38 18.21 10.22 -0.94
CA ALA A 38 18.02 8.86 -0.45
C ALA A 38 16.95 8.80 0.66
N VAL A 39 16.96 9.75 1.60
CA VAL A 39 15.97 9.82 2.68
C VAL A 39 14.57 10.10 2.12
N VAL A 40 14.44 11.03 1.17
CA VAL A 40 13.15 11.33 0.53
C VAL A 40 12.62 10.12 -0.24
N ALA A 41 13.48 9.46 -1.03
CA ALA A 41 13.09 8.26 -1.78
C ALA A 41 12.63 7.13 -0.84
N LEU A 42 13.36 6.90 0.26
CA LEU A 42 12.97 5.91 1.26
C LEU A 42 11.65 6.28 1.95
N GLY A 43 11.42 7.56 2.25
CA GLY A 43 10.19 8.05 2.87
C GLY A 43 8.97 7.82 1.97
N GLU A 44 9.09 8.11 0.68
CA GLU A 44 8.02 7.86 -0.29
C GLU A 44 7.77 6.35 -0.48
N TYR A 45 8.82 5.53 -0.53
CA TYR A 45 8.67 4.07 -0.55
C TYR A 45 7.94 3.55 0.70
N GLN A 46 8.30 4.03 1.89
CA GLN A 46 7.62 3.64 3.13
C GLN A 46 6.16 4.07 3.14
N ARG A 47 5.86 5.27 2.66
CA ARG A 47 4.48 5.77 2.55
C ARG A 47 3.65 4.91 1.60
N GLN A 48 4.22 4.54 0.45
CA GLN A 48 3.57 3.64 -0.50
C GLN A 48 3.34 2.26 0.13
N ALA A 49 4.37 1.66 0.74
CA ALA A 49 4.25 0.36 1.39
C ALA A 49 3.20 0.37 2.52
N ALA A 50 3.14 1.45 3.30
CA ALA A 50 2.13 1.62 4.34
C ALA A 50 0.72 1.76 3.77
N ALA A 51 0.56 2.50 2.65
CA ALA A 51 -0.73 2.63 1.97
C ALA A 51 -1.19 1.28 1.40
N GLU A 52 -0.32 0.54 0.71
CA GLU A 52 -0.65 -0.79 0.18
C GLU A 52 -0.95 -1.80 1.28
N GLN A 53 -0.24 -1.73 2.41
CA GLN A 53 -0.54 -2.54 3.58
C GLN A 53 -1.91 -2.16 4.18
N SER A 54 -2.20 -0.86 4.29
CA SER A 54 -3.50 -0.38 4.76
C SER A 54 -4.62 -0.86 3.84
N ASP A 55 -4.44 -0.79 2.52
CA ASP A 55 -5.42 -1.26 1.55
C ASP A 55 -5.63 -2.78 1.65
N ARG A 56 -4.57 -3.56 1.88
CA ARG A 56 -4.65 -5.02 2.03
C ARG A 56 -5.38 -5.48 3.28
N TYR A 57 -5.20 -4.80 4.41
CA TYR A 57 -5.75 -5.25 5.70
C TYR A 57 -6.96 -4.45 6.18
N GLY A 58 -7.02 -3.16 5.87
CA GLY A 58 -8.13 -2.27 6.21
C GLY A 58 -9.16 -2.10 5.09
N GLY A 59 -8.86 -2.61 3.89
CA GLY A 59 -9.61 -2.27 2.69
C GLY A 59 -9.25 -0.86 2.20
N ARG A 60 -9.70 -0.52 0.97
CA ARG A 60 -9.51 0.83 0.43
C ARG A 60 -10.27 1.84 1.29
N VAL A 61 -9.90 3.11 1.17
CA VAL A 61 -10.65 4.22 1.81
C VAL A 61 -12.15 4.07 1.47
N ALA A 62 -12.99 3.97 2.50
CA ALA A 62 -14.44 3.68 2.47
C ALA A 62 -14.87 2.19 2.41
N THR A 63 -13.99 1.22 2.63
CA THR A 63 -14.40 -0.17 2.88
C THR A 63 -15.02 -0.30 4.28
N ILE A 64 -16.24 -0.85 4.34
CA ILE A 64 -16.93 -1.18 5.59
C ILE A 64 -16.93 -2.70 5.72
N SER A 65 -16.34 -3.22 6.81
CA SER A 65 -16.39 -4.65 7.14
C SER A 65 -17.43 -4.88 8.23
N VAL A 66 -18.36 -5.81 7.99
CA VAL A 66 -19.41 -6.18 8.93
C VAL A 66 -19.28 -7.67 9.21
N SER A 67 -19.13 -8.03 10.49
CA SER A 67 -19.15 -9.41 10.96
C SER A 67 -20.45 -9.66 11.72
N ALA A 68 -21.20 -10.67 11.31
CA ALA A 68 -22.39 -11.12 12.02
C ALA A 68 -22.10 -12.38 12.83
N SER A 69 -22.66 -12.44 14.04
CA SER A 69 -22.61 -13.61 14.92
C SER A 69 -23.94 -13.72 15.67
N ALA A 70 -24.47 -14.93 15.79
CA ALA A 70 -25.68 -15.17 16.58
C ALA A 70 -25.44 -14.86 18.06
N THR A 71 -26.37 -14.17 18.70
CA THR A 71 -26.24 -13.75 20.12
C THR A 71 -26.47 -14.91 21.09
N ASP A 72 -27.23 -15.92 20.66
CA ASP A 72 -27.62 -17.12 21.40
C ASP A 72 -26.80 -18.36 21.03
N GLY A 73 -25.82 -18.21 20.13
CA GLY A 73 -25.02 -19.33 19.63
C GLY A 73 -25.75 -20.26 18.66
N ALA A 74 -26.96 -19.92 18.24
CA ALA A 74 -27.66 -20.65 17.18
C ALA A 74 -26.96 -20.46 15.82
N PRO A 75 -27.15 -21.37 14.86
CA PRO A 75 -26.73 -21.14 13.48
C PRO A 75 -27.36 -19.85 12.94
N LEU A 76 -26.55 -18.99 12.31
CA LEU A 76 -27.07 -17.78 11.66
C LEU A 76 -27.94 -18.19 10.46
N ASP A 77 -29.09 -17.54 10.29
CA ASP A 77 -29.84 -17.60 9.05
C ASP A 77 -29.12 -16.75 7.99
N TRP A 78 -28.32 -17.43 7.18
CA TRP A 78 -27.51 -16.79 6.14
C TRP A 78 -28.37 -16.18 5.03
N ASP A 79 -29.55 -16.74 4.75
CA ASP A 79 -30.42 -16.23 3.68
C ASP A 79 -31.05 -14.89 4.09
N SER A 80 -31.56 -14.80 5.32
CA SER A 80 -32.07 -13.53 5.86
C SER A 80 -30.96 -12.47 6.00
N PHE A 81 -29.76 -12.87 6.44
CA PHE A 81 -28.62 -11.94 6.50
C PHE A 81 -28.26 -11.42 5.11
N ASP A 82 -28.37 -12.27 4.08
CA ASP A 82 -28.10 -11.90 2.69
C ASP A 82 -29.06 -10.85 2.16
N GLU A 83 -30.34 -11.04 2.43
CA GLU A 83 -31.41 -10.14 2.02
C GLU A 83 -31.24 -8.76 2.68
N ASP A 84 -30.91 -8.73 3.98
CA ASP A 84 -30.68 -7.48 4.70
C ASP A 84 -29.45 -6.72 4.17
N VAL A 85 -28.33 -7.42 3.94
CA VAL A 85 -27.10 -6.81 3.41
C VAL A 85 -27.30 -6.31 1.99
N SER A 86 -27.96 -7.10 1.13
CA SER A 86 -28.25 -6.70 -0.25
C SER A 86 -29.24 -5.53 -0.32
N GLY A 87 -30.26 -5.51 0.54
CA GLY A 87 -31.19 -4.40 0.69
C GLY A 87 -30.51 -3.11 1.15
N ALA A 88 -29.60 -3.20 2.14
CA ALA A 88 -28.78 -2.07 2.56
C ALA A 88 -27.84 -1.59 1.45
N ALA A 89 -27.18 -2.50 0.74
CA ALA A 89 -26.31 -2.16 -0.38
C ALA A 89 -27.05 -1.43 -1.50
N ALA A 90 -28.27 -1.87 -1.84
CA ALA A 90 -29.11 -1.19 -2.82
C ALA A 90 -29.55 0.20 -2.32
N ARG A 91 -29.94 0.32 -1.04
CA ARG A 91 -30.36 1.60 -0.43
C ARG A 91 -29.24 2.65 -0.43
N PHE A 92 -28.01 2.23 -0.18
CA PHE A 92 -26.85 3.13 -0.10
C PHE A 92 -26.06 3.21 -1.41
N GLU A 93 -26.56 2.61 -2.49
CA GLU A 93 -25.92 2.59 -3.80
C GLU A 93 -24.47 2.09 -3.73
N LEU A 94 -24.22 1.04 -2.92
CA LEU A 94 -22.89 0.46 -2.80
C LEU A 94 -22.50 -0.20 -4.12
N SER A 95 -21.49 0.36 -4.78
CA SER A 95 -20.99 -0.14 -6.07
C SER A 95 -20.33 -1.52 -5.97
N TYR A 96 -19.89 -1.92 -4.78
CA TYR A 96 -19.17 -3.16 -4.57
C TYR A 96 -19.51 -3.77 -3.21
N VAL A 97 -19.89 -5.04 -3.24
CA VAL A 97 -20.16 -5.85 -2.06
C VAL A 97 -19.48 -7.20 -2.28
N SER A 98 -18.70 -7.64 -1.30
CA SER A 98 -18.01 -8.92 -1.34
C SER A 98 -18.12 -9.61 -0.01
N ARG A 99 -18.37 -10.92 -0.02
CA ARG A 99 -18.49 -11.74 1.17
C ARG A 99 -17.24 -12.57 1.36
N LEU A 100 -16.90 -12.79 2.62
CA LEU A 100 -15.85 -13.69 3.04
C LEU A 100 -16.35 -14.54 4.19
N ALA A 101 -16.32 -15.86 4.00
CA ALA A 101 -16.54 -16.84 5.05
C ALA A 101 -15.21 -17.55 5.33
N ALA A 102 -14.57 -17.15 6.43
CA ALA A 102 -13.32 -17.74 6.87
C ALA A 102 -13.56 -19.12 7.51
N SER A 103 -12.66 -20.05 7.24
CA SER A 103 -12.59 -21.35 7.94
C SER A 103 -13.80 -22.27 7.76
N VAL A 104 -14.34 -22.34 6.54
CA VAL A 104 -15.37 -23.33 6.19
C VAL A 104 -14.70 -24.68 5.92
N THR A 105 -15.09 -25.72 6.67
CA THR A 105 -14.62 -27.08 6.42
C THR A 105 -15.45 -27.71 5.31
N LEU A 106 -14.84 -27.89 4.13
CA LEU A 106 -15.46 -28.58 3.00
C LEU A 106 -14.90 -30.00 2.90
N GLN A 107 -15.77 -30.95 2.62
CA GLN A 107 -15.38 -32.32 2.30
C GLN A 107 -15.01 -32.37 0.82
N VAL A 108 -13.71 -32.44 0.53
CA VAL A 108 -13.20 -32.47 -0.84
C VAL A 108 -12.84 -33.91 -1.21
N GLN A 109 -13.43 -34.39 -2.29
CA GLN A 109 -13.08 -35.68 -2.90
C GLN A 109 -11.74 -35.55 -3.61
N THR A 110 -10.68 -36.19 -3.09
CA THR A 110 -9.44 -36.41 -3.84
C THR A 110 -9.51 -37.76 -4.57
N PRO A 111 -8.59 -38.06 -5.51
CA PRO A 111 -8.58 -39.34 -6.23
C PRO A 111 -8.50 -40.58 -5.33
N GLU A 112 -8.02 -40.43 -4.10
CA GLU A 112 -7.83 -41.54 -3.16
C GLU A 112 -8.92 -41.57 -2.06
N TRP A 113 -9.31 -40.43 -1.48
CA TRP A 113 -10.27 -40.37 -0.36
C TRP A 113 -10.98 -39.01 -0.23
N VAL A 114 -12.08 -38.97 0.52
CA VAL A 114 -12.69 -37.72 0.98
C VAL A 114 -11.94 -37.25 2.22
N ARG A 115 -11.45 -36.01 2.21
CA ARG A 115 -10.85 -35.40 3.40
C ARG A 115 -11.45 -34.03 3.69
N PRO A 116 -11.61 -33.66 4.98
CA PRO A 116 -11.97 -32.31 5.35
C PRO A 116 -10.81 -31.37 5.00
N VAL A 117 -11.11 -30.32 4.26
CA VAL A 117 -10.16 -29.24 3.95
C VAL A 117 -10.76 -27.94 4.50
N THR A 118 -9.97 -27.23 5.30
CA THR A 118 -10.31 -25.88 5.71
C THR A 118 -10.15 -24.96 4.50
N THR A 119 -11.23 -24.29 4.14
CA THR A 119 -11.31 -23.40 2.99
C THR A 119 -11.77 -22.02 3.43
N MET A 120 -11.44 -21.03 2.61
CA MET A 120 -11.97 -19.67 2.73
C MET A 120 -12.87 -19.47 1.52
N LEU A 121 -14.16 -19.26 1.78
CA LEU A 121 -15.10 -18.90 0.72
C LEU A 121 -15.03 -17.39 0.53
N VAL A 122 -14.78 -16.97 -0.70
CA VAL A 122 -14.78 -15.57 -1.11
C VAL A 122 -15.66 -15.41 -2.34
N ASP A 123 -16.36 -14.30 -2.44
CA ASP A 123 -17.06 -13.96 -3.67
C ASP A 123 -16.06 -13.74 -4.82
N PRO A 124 -16.49 -13.88 -6.09
CA PRO A 124 -15.65 -13.56 -7.25
C PRO A 124 -15.23 -12.08 -7.29
N ALA A 125 -16.02 -11.23 -6.64
CA ALA A 125 -15.72 -9.84 -6.35
C ALA A 125 -14.78 -9.70 -5.12
N TYR A 126 -14.04 -10.76 -4.78
CA TYR A 126 -12.99 -10.85 -3.77
C TYR A 126 -11.70 -10.12 -4.22
N PRO A 127 -11.27 -8.90 -3.80
CA PRO A 127 -9.99 -8.35 -4.25
C PRO A 127 -8.76 -9.05 -3.65
#